data_AF-A0A9N9PB83-F1
#
_entry.id   AF-A0A9N9PB83-F1
#
_cell.length_a   1.000
_cell.length_b   1.000
_cell.length_c   1.000
_cell.angle_alpha   90.00
_cell.angle_beta   90.00
_cell.angle_gamma   90.00
#
_symmetry.space_group_name_H-M   'P 1'
#
loop_
_entity.id
_entity.type
_entity.pdbx_description
1 polymer ?
#
loop_
_entity_poly.entity_id
_entity_poly.type
_entity_poly.pdbx_seq_one_letter_code
_entity_poly.pdbx_strand_id
1 'polypeptide(L)'
;QNYHELLAKDYINKTNNQQQGENEALLWIDNFLKENSCDMTQCGLPQPHGYNIADGFNEENATLSLLNTTDNLNNTINFTFSAYILNNPTKCLQRAILCPLNIEVNLINDTILNQLEGDATELYSADNLADNENSKLQNNNMYQRNMINFELLNSFNASGVPKHCLKLKRG
;
A
#
# COMPACT_ATOMS: atom_id res chain seq x y z
N GLN A 1 -6.80 -17.44 -21.53
CA GLN A 1 -5.65 -17.59 -22.44
C GLN A 1 -5.41 -16.26 -23.10
N ASN A 2 -4.18 -15.77 -23.10
CA ASN A 2 -3.83 -14.41 -23.53
C ASN A 2 -3.88 -14.32 -25.07
N TYR A 3 -4.64 -13.36 -25.61
CA TYR A 3 -4.83 -13.18 -27.06
C TYR A 3 -3.51 -12.97 -27.80
N HIS A 4 -2.55 -12.26 -27.18
CA HIS A 4 -1.22 -12.04 -27.72
C HIS A 4 -0.43 -13.34 -27.89
N GLU A 5 -0.62 -14.29 -26.98
CA GLU A 5 0.05 -15.60 -27.02
C GLU A 5 -0.48 -16.46 -28.17
N LEU A 6 -1.79 -16.40 -28.46
CA LEU A 6 -2.40 -17.11 -29.59
C LEU A 6 -1.96 -16.52 -30.93
N LEU A 7 -1.86 -15.19 -31.01
CA LEU A 7 -1.44 -14.48 -32.23
C LEU A 7 0.04 -14.76 -32.57
N ALA A 8 0.91 -14.72 -31.55
CA ALA A 8 2.32 -15.06 -31.70
C ALA A 8 2.51 -16.51 -32.16
N LYS A 9 1.77 -17.46 -31.57
CA LYS A 9 1.80 -18.86 -31.96
C LYS A 9 1.32 -19.10 -33.38
N ASP A 10 0.25 -18.42 -33.83
CA ASP A 10 -0.25 -18.55 -35.20
C ASP A 10 0.76 -18.02 -36.23
N TYR A 11 1.45 -16.90 -35.93
CA TYR A 11 2.52 -16.37 -36.76
C TYR A 11 3.73 -17.31 -36.86
N ILE A 12 4.22 -17.81 -35.72
CA ILE A 12 5.35 -18.75 -35.66
C ILE A 12 5.05 -20.03 -36.45
N ASN A 13 3.82 -20.54 -36.34
CA ASN A 13 3.37 -21.73 -37.05
C ASN A 13 3.25 -21.50 -38.57
N LYS A 14 2.74 -20.35 -39.03
CA LYS A 14 2.58 -20.05 -40.47
C LYS A 14 3.90 -19.75 -41.18
N THR A 15 4.87 -19.20 -40.46
CA THR A 15 6.18 -18.82 -41.01
C THR A 15 7.24 -19.92 -40.89
N ASN A 16 6.92 -21.05 -40.25
CA ASN A 16 7.86 -22.12 -39.89
C ASN A 16 9.08 -21.65 -39.07
N ASN A 17 9.02 -20.45 -38.48
CA ASN A 17 10.11 -19.84 -37.70
C ASN A 17 10.05 -20.27 -36.23
N GLN A 18 10.27 -21.56 -35.97
CA GLN A 18 10.26 -22.11 -34.60
C GLN A 18 11.36 -21.57 -33.68
N GLN A 19 12.30 -20.78 -34.20
CA GLN A 19 13.38 -20.17 -33.41
C GLN A 19 13.04 -18.76 -32.90
N GLN A 20 12.00 -18.10 -33.43
CA GLN A 20 11.57 -16.80 -32.92
C GLN A 20 10.68 -16.96 -31.69
N GLY A 21 11.06 -16.29 -30.60
CA GLY A 21 10.25 -16.27 -29.38
C GLY A 21 8.96 -15.49 -29.57
N GLU A 22 7.93 -15.78 -28.75
CA GLU A 22 6.61 -15.16 -28.85
C GLU A 22 6.66 -13.61 -28.80
N ASN A 23 7.59 -13.04 -28.02
CA ASN A 23 7.76 -11.59 -27.91
C ASN A 23 8.35 -10.96 -29.18
N GLU A 24 9.24 -11.66 -29.89
CA GLU A 24 9.83 -11.18 -31.14
C GLU A 24 8.82 -11.22 -32.28
N ALA A 25 7.97 -12.25 -32.29
CA ALA A 25 6.84 -12.34 -33.22
C ALA A 25 5.86 -11.18 -33.00
N LEU A 26 5.52 -10.85 -31.74
CA LEU A 26 4.64 -9.73 -31.41
C LEU A 26 5.23 -8.38 -31.78
N LEU A 27 6.52 -8.15 -31.52
CA LEU A 27 7.23 -6.93 -31.93
C LEU A 27 7.25 -6.75 -33.45
N TRP A 28 7.48 -7.84 -34.19
CA TRP A 28 7.47 -7.79 -35.65
C TRP A 28 6.08 -7.45 -36.19
N ILE A 29 5.02 -8.07 -35.65
CA ILE A 29 3.64 -7.82 -36.06
C ILE A 29 3.27 -6.35 -35.79
N ASP A 30 3.59 -5.82 -34.61
CA ASP A 30 3.32 -4.42 -34.26
C ASP A 30 4.07 -3.43 -35.18
N ASN A 31 5.34 -3.71 -35.50
CA ASN A 31 6.10 -2.87 -36.42
C ASN A 31 5.56 -2.94 -37.85
N PHE A 32 5.18 -4.13 -38.32
CA PHE A 32 4.58 -4.33 -39.64
C PHE A 32 3.26 -3.57 -39.80
N LEU A 33 2.40 -3.58 -38.78
CA LEU A 33 1.12 -2.84 -38.79
C LEU A 33 1.35 -1.32 -38.83
N LYS A 34 2.33 -0.83 -38.06
CA LYS A 34 2.73 0.59 -38.04
C LYS A 34 3.29 1.06 -39.38
N GLU A 35 4.18 0.28 -40.00
CA GLU A 35 4.79 0.63 -41.28
C GLU A 35 3.78 0.65 -42.43
N ASN A 36 2.75 -0.21 -42.38
CA ASN A 36 1.75 -0.32 -43.44
C ASN A 36 0.49 0.51 -43.18
N SER A 37 0.42 1.27 -42.08
CA SER A 37 -0.79 2.00 -41.65
C SER A 37 -2.06 1.13 -41.63
N CYS A 38 -1.91 -0.17 -41.33
CA CYS A 38 -3.00 -1.14 -41.32
C CYS A 38 -3.41 -1.45 -39.87
N ASP A 39 -4.71 -1.60 -39.65
CA ASP A 39 -5.28 -2.05 -38.38
C ASP A 39 -5.56 -3.56 -38.43
N MET A 40 -5.48 -4.23 -37.28
CA MET A 40 -5.72 -5.68 -37.10
C MET A 40 -7.10 -6.13 -37.60
N THR A 41 -8.06 -5.20 -37.66
CA THR A 41 -9.40 -5.41 -38.23
C THR A 41 -9.41 -5.69 -39.72
N GLN A 42 -8.46 -5.14 -40.48
CA GLN A 42 -8.38 -5.32 -41.92
C GLN A 42 -7.91 -6.75 -42.31
N CYS A 43 -7.29 -7.46 -41.37
CA CYS A 43 -6.89 -8.85 -41.52
C CYS A 43 -7.94 -9.86 -41.04
N GLY A 44 -9.17 -9.41 -40.74
CA GLY A 44 -10.26 -10.29 -40.27
C GLY A 44 -10.10 -10.77 -38.83
N LEU A 45 -9.20 -10.16 -38.06
CA LEU A 45 -8.98 -10.46 -36.66
C LEU A 45 -9.74 -9.44 -35.78
N PRO A 46 -10.35 -9.87 -34.66
CA PRO A 46 -11.01 -8.95 -33.74
C PRO A 46 -9.95 -8.01 -33.14
N GLN A 47 -10.29 -6.72 -32.99
CA GLN A 47 -9.40 -5.80 -32.27
C GLN A 47 -9.14 -6.37 -30.87
N PRO A 48 -7.88 -6.39 -30.41
CA PRO A 48 -7.60 -6.67 -29.02
C PRO A 48 -8.41 -5.65 -28.22
N HIS A 49 -9.41 -6.12 -27.48
CA HIS A 49 -10.05 -5.27 -26.49
C HIS A 49 -8.92 -4.85 -25.56
N GLY A 50 -8.69 -3.55 -25.46
CA GLY A 50 -7.72 -2.98 -24.55
C GLY A 50 -8.01 -3.52 -23.16
N TYR A 51 -7.30 -4.59 -22.78
CA TYR A 51 -7.01 -4.84 -21.39
C TYR A 51 -5.66 -4.17 -21.16
N ASN A 52 -5.67 -2.85 -21.30
CA ASN A 52 -4.64 -2.08 -20.63
C ASN A 52 -4.83 -2.41 -19.15
N ILE A 53 -3.84 -3.04 -18.52
CA ILE A 53 -3.72 -3.03 -17.06
C ILE A 53 -3.53 -1.57 -16.55
N ALA A 54 -3.43 -0.61 -17.48
CA ALA A 54 -3.50 0.83 -17.28
C ALA A 54 -4.79 1.51 -17.84
N ASP A 55 -5.83 0.81 -18.31
CA ASP A 55 -7.11 1.43 -18.76
C ASP A 55 -7.96 1.95 -17.59
N GLY A 56 -7.47 1.82 -16.35
CA GLY A 56 -8.02 2.49 -15.19
C GLY A 56 -7.56 3.95 -15.04
N PHE A 57 -6.57 4.40 -15.81
CA PHE A 57 -6.03 5.76 -15.70
C PHE A 57 -5.89 6.38 -17.08
N ASN A 58 -7.02 6.57 -17.75
CA ASN A 58 -7.11 7.69 -18.68
C ASN A 58 -6.87 8.96 -17.85
N GLU A 59 -5.86 9.75 -18.22
CA GLU A 59 -5.64 11.13 -17.74
C GLU A 59 -6.78 12.09 -18.18
N GLU A 60 -7.96 11.56 -18.51
CA GLU A 60 -9.19 12.30 -18.48
C GLU A 60 -9.62 12.35 -17.02
N ASN A 61 -9.53 13.53 -16.40
CA ASN A 61 -10.00 13.83 -15.04
C ASN A 61 -11.25 13.02 -14.69
N ALA A 62 -11.04 11.83 -14.12
CA ALA A 62 -12.15 10.99 -13.66
C ALA A 62 -12.83 11.86 -12.62
N THR A 63 -13.99 12.39 -12.96
CA THR A 63 -14.71 13.28 -12.06
C THR A 63 -15.16 12.37 -10.93
N LEU A 64 -14.43 12.41 -9.82
CA LEU A 64 -14.74 11.73 -8.56
C LEU A 64 -15.99 12.36 -7.92
N SER A 65 -16.93 12.89 -8.70
CA SER A 65 -18.15 13.54 -8.25
C SER A 65 -19.08 12.61 -7.47
N LEU A 66 -18.88 11.28 -7.60
CA LEU A 66 -19.56 10.27 -6.81
C LEU A 66 -18.87 9.96 -5.47
N LEU A 67 -17.60 10.35 -5.33
CA LEU A 67 -16.89 10.23 -4.06
C LEU A 67 -17.06 11.53 -3.28
N ASN A 68 -17.73 11.43 -2.14
CA ASN A 68 -17.76 12.53 -1.20
C ASN A 68 -16.34 12.74 -0.67
N THR A 69 -15.75 13.88 -1.02
CA THR A 69 -14.46 14.31 -0.48
C THR A 69 -14.69 15.23 0.71
N THR A 70 -13.81 15.13 1.71
CA THR A 70 -13.74 16.11 2.78
C THR A 70 -12.29 16.43 3.07
N ASP A 71 -12.03 17.69 3.36
CA ASP A 71 -10.76 18.23 3.84
C ASP A 71 -10.68 18.26 5.37
N ASN A 72 -11.79 17.95 6.05
CA ASN A 72 -11.89 18.01 7.51
C ASN A 72 -11.72 16.62 8.13
N LEU A 73 -10.66 16.47 8.92
CA LEU A 73 -10.34 15.23 9.64
C LEU A 73 -11.50 14.72 10.51
N ASN A 74 -12.19 15.61 11.22
CA ASN A 74 -13.28 15.24 12.11
C ASN A 74 -14.50 14.71 11.34
N ASN A 75 -14.73 15.21 10.12
CA ASN A 75 -15.79 14.67 9.27
C ASN A 75 -15.48 13.23 8.86
N THR A 76 -14.23 12.93 8.47
CA THR A 76 -13.78 11.57 8.14
C THR A 76 -13.91 10.63 9.34
N ILE A 77 -13.48 11.08 10.52
CA ILE A 77 -13.59 10.31 11.76
C ILE A 77 -15.05 10.07 12.11
N ASN A 78 -15.90 11.10 12.15
CA ASN A 78 -17.31 10.95 12.51
C ASN A 78 -18.09 10.10 11.50
N PHE A 79 -17.74 10.17 10.21
CA PHE A 79 -18.33 9.32 9.19
C PHE A 79 -18.00 7.83 9.41
N THR A 80 -16.77 7.53 9.81
CA THR A 80 -16.29 6.15 9.97
C THR A 80 -16.59 5.59 11.36
N PHE A 81 -16.23 6.35 12.40
CA PHE A 81 -16.27 6.02 13.82
C PHE A 81 -17.05 7.07 14.62
N SER A 82 -18.33 7.27 14.31
CA SER A 82 -19.21 8.08 15.16
C SER A 82 -19.31 7.51 16.58
N ALA A 83 -19.77 8.31 17.54
CA ALA A 83 -19.99 7.87 18.92
C ALA A 83 -20.85 6.59 19.02
N TYR A 84 -21.86 6.45 18.15
CA TYR A 84 -22.68 5.23 18.08
C TYR A 84 -21.88 3.99 17.64
N ILE A 85 -20.95 4.14 16.69
CA ILE A 85 -20.10 3.05 16.23
C ILE A 85 -19.05 2.72 17.29
N LEU A 86 -18.42 3.73 17.90
CA LEU A 86 -17.40 3.56 18.93
C LEU A 86 -17.89 2.77 20.15
N ASN A 87 -19.17 2.92 20.51
CA ASN A 87 -19.79 2.14 21.58
C ASN A 87 -20.17 0.70 21.18
N ASN A 88 -19.80 0.24 19.98
CA ASN A 88 -20.11 -1.09 19.46
C ASN A 88 -18.86 -1.75 18.84
N PRO A 89 -18.08 -2.53 19.63
CA PRO A 89 -16.82 -3.14 19.17
C PRO A 89 -16.94 -3.92 17.86
N THR A 90 -18.00 -4.71 17.69
CA THR A 90 -18.24 -5.49 16.47
C THR A 90 -18.38 -4.63 15.22
N LYS A 91 -18.93 -3.42 15.34
CA LYS A 91 -19.06 -2.48 14.22
C LYS A 91 -17.75 -1.77 13.92
N CYS A 92 -16.95 -1.48 14.94
CA CYS A 92 -15.60 -0.94 14.78
C CYS A 92 -14.71 -1.87 13.96
N LEU A 93 -14.78 -3.18 14.21
CA LEU A 93 -13.96 -4.18 13.50
C LEU A 93 -14.22 -4.24 11.97
N GLN A 94 -15.36 -3.75 11.51
CA GLN A 94 -15.73 -3.76 10.09
C GLN A 94 -15.28 -2.50 9.34
N ARG A 95 -14.54 -1.60 10.02
CA ARG A 95 -14.26 -0.25 9.54
C ARG A 95 -12.79 0.09 9.73
N ALA A 96 -12.25 0.86 8.79
CA ALA A 96 -10.88 1.34 8.85
C ALA A 96 -10.76 2.70 8.17
N ILE A 97 -9.83 3.52 8.64
CA ILE A 97 -9.36 4.72 7.95
C ILE A 97 -7.94 4.41 7.47
N LEU A 98 -7.69 4.61 6.19
CA LEU A 98 -6.39 4.37 5.57
C LEU A 98 -5.71 5.72 5.29
N CYS A 99 -4.45 5.86 5.68
CA CYS A 99 -3.64 7.05 5.43
C CYS A 99 -2.33 6.66 4.76
N PRO A 100 -1.77 7.53 3.91
CA PRO A 100 -0.48 7.29 3.28
C PRO A 100 0.69 7.39 4.26
N LEU A 101 0.58 8.24 5.32
CA LEU A 101 1.67 8.50 6.26
C LEU A 101 1.35 8.01 7.67
N ASN A 102 2.33 7.37 8.32
CA ASN A 102 2.19 6.91 9.72
C ASN A 102 1.92 8.03 10.70
N ILE A 103 2.38 9.26 10.44
CA ILE A 103 2.11 10.41 11.32
C ILE A 103 0.61 10.75 11.34
N GLU A 104 -0.06 10.65 10.20
CA GLU A 104 -1.50 10.87 10.07
C GLU A 104 -2.29 9.73 10.72
N VAL A 105 -1.85 8.48 10.52
CA VAL A 105 -2.43 7.30 11.21
C VAL A 105 -2.40 7.49 12.72
N ASN A 106 -1.26 7.92 13.27
CA ASN A 106 -1.12 8.16 14.70
C ASN A 106 -2.07 9.26 15.20
N LEU A 107 -2.13 10.40 14.48
CA LEU A 107 -3.04 11.50 14.83
C LEU A 107 -4.50 11.04 14.86
N ILE A 108 -4.92 10.27 13.86
CA ILE A 108 -6.30 9.77 13.76
C ILE A 108 -6.60 8.76 14.86
N ASN A 109 -5.70 7.80 15.09
CA ASN A 109 -5.85 6.80 16.14
C ASN A 109 -5.93 7.46 17.52
N ASP A 110 -5.06 8.43 17.82
CA ASP A 110 -5.09 9.18 19.08
C ASP A 110 -6.42 9.97 19.22
N THR A 111 -6.90 10.58 18.13
CA THR A 111 -8.17 11.32 18.13
C THR A 111 -9.36 10.39 18.42
N ILE A 112 -9.40 9.22 17.80
CA ILE A 112 -10.45 8.21 18.03
C ILE A 112 -10.37 7.65 19.45
N LEU A 113 -9.17 7.30 19.92
CA LEU A 113 -8.96 6.77 21.26
C LEU A 113 -9.39 7.79 22.33
N ASN A 114 -9.17 9.08 22.11
CA ASN A 114 -9.61 10.13 23.03
C ASN A 114 -11.14 10.28 23.12
N GLN A 115 -11.88 9.83 22.10
CA GLN A 115 -13.36 9.83 22.12
C GLN A 115 -13.94 8.66 22.92
N LEU A 116 -13.18 7.58 23.13
CA LEU A 116 -13.61 6.46 23.96
C LEU A 116 -13.59 6.83 25.45
N GLU A 117 -14.63 6.43 26.16
CA GLU A 117 -14.71 6.59 27.61
C GLU A 117 -13.69 5.69 28.33
N GLY A 118 -13.26 6.11 29.51
CA GLY A 118 -12.31 5.37 30.35
C GLY A 118 -10.86 5.79 30.21
N ASP A 119 -10.05 5.25 31.11
CA ASP A 119 -8.64 5.62 31.27
C ASP A 119 -7.77 4.96 30.18
N ALA A 120 -6.85 5.76 29.62
CA ALA A 120 -5.85 5.26 28.70
C ALA A 120 -4.70 4.61 29.48
N THR A 121 -4.29 3.42 29.05
CA THR A 121 -3.06 2.76 29.52
C THR A 121 -2.00 2.88 28.45
N GLU A 122 -0.83 3.42 28.81
CA GLU A 122 0.33 3.50 27.93
C GLU A 122 1.32 2.39 28.26
N LEU A 123 1.71 1.63 27.24
CA LEU A 123 2.67 0.52 27.33
C LEU A 123 3.88 0.86 26.47
N TYR A 124 5.07 0.82 27.05
CA TYR A 124 6.33 1.14 26.40
C TYR A 124 7.08 -0.15 26.03
N SER A 125 7.86 -0.13 24.94
CA SER A 125 8.59 -1.33 24.53
C SER A 125 9.72 -1.66 25.51
N ALA A 126 9.79 -2.91 25.96
CA ALA A 126 10.85 -3.43 26.82
C ALA A 126 12.09 -3.93 26.04
N ASP A 127 12.16 -3.63 24.73
CA ASP A 127 13.28 -4.06 23.89
C ASP A 127 14.60 -3.41 24.32
N ASN A 128 15.69 -4.15 24.16
CA ASN A 128 17.04 -3.63 24.30
C ASN A 128 17.69 -3.50 22.92
N LEU A 129 18.41 -2.40 22.71
CA LEU A 129 19.29 -2.26 21.55
C LEU A 129 20.35 -3.37 21.61
N ALA A 130 20.50 -4.12 20.52
CA ALA A 130 21.49 -5.18 20.45
C ALA A 130 22.88 -4.62 20.74
N ASP A 131 23.59 -5.21 21.71
CA ASP A 131 24.98 -4.86 21.95
C ASP A 131 25.79 -5.27 20.72
N ASN A 132 26.34 -4.29 19.99
CA ASN A 132 27.34 -4.58 18.99
C ASN A 132 28.53 -5.24 19.69
N GLU A 133 28.78 -6.51 19.39
CA GLU A 133 29.92 -7.34 19.84
C GLU A 133 31.29 -6.66 19.68
N ASN A 134 31.37 -5.60 18.88
CA ASN A 134 32.56 -4.78 18.66
C ASN A 134 32.78 -3.67 19.70
N SER A 135 31.82 -3.40 20.60
CA SER A 135 31.98 -2.40 21.66
C SER A 135 32.57 -3.02 22.92
N LYS A 136 33.85 -3.41 22.85
CA LYS A 136 34.70 -3.83 23.98
C LYS A 136 35.03 -2.67 24.94
N LEU A 137 34.07 -1.79 25.23
CA LEU A 137 34.16 -0.85 26.34
C LEU A 137 33.45 -1.48 27.53
N GLN A 138 34.14 -2.47 28.09
CA GLN A 138 33.91 -2.97 29.44
C GLN A 138 34.11 -1.81 30.41
N ASN A 139 33.04 -1.22 30.94
CA ASN A 139 33.06 -0.49 32.21
C ASN A 139 31.63 -0.32 32.77
N ASN A 140 31.28 -1.23 33.68
CA ASN A 140 30.52 -1.02 34.92
C ASN A 140 29.31 -0.06 34.88
N ASN A 141 28.20 -0.47 34.25
CA ASN A 141 26.83 -0.32 34.78
C ASN A 141 25.79 -0.81 33.75
N MET A 142 25.62 -2.13 33.65
CA MET A 142 24.62 -2.78 32.80
C MET A 142 23.20 -2.22 33.02
N TYR A 143 22.84 -1.87 34.26
CA TYR A 143 21.55 -1.27 34.60
C TYR A 143 21.36 0.13 34.03
N GLN A 144 22.39 0.99 34.05
CA GLN A 144 22.31 2.33 33.48
C GLN A 144 22.23 2.28 31.96
N ARG A 145 22.97 1.37 31.32
CA ARG A 145 22.93 1.17 29.87
C ARG A 145 21.55 0.67 29.39
N ASN A 146 20.93 -0.26 30.13
CA ASN A 146 19.58 -0.74 29.81
C ASN A 146 18.51 0.36 30.02
N MET A 147 18.60 1.15 31.09
CA MET A 147 17.67 2.28 31.31
C MET A 147 17.80 3.36 30.23
N ILE A 148 19.04 3.73 29.86
CA ILE A 148 19.32 4.70 28.81
C ILE A 148 18.86 4.18 27.44
N ASN A 149 19.07 2.89 27.16
CA ASN A 149 18.62 2.27 25.90
C ASN A 149 17.10 2.25 25.78
N PHE A 150 16.38 1.94 26.86
CA PHE A 150 14.91 1.93 26.86
C PHE A 150 14.32 3.33 26.67
N GLU A 151 14.80 4.33 27.41
CA GLU A 151 14.30 5.71 27.28
C GLU A 151 14.62 6.28 25.89
N LEU A 152 15.84 6.03 25.38
CA LEU A 152 16.23 6.41 24.03
C LEU A 152 15.33 5.75 22.98
N LEU A 153 15.10 4.43 23.07
CA LEU A 153 14.26 3.70 22.12
C LEU A 153 12.82 4.21 22.13
N ASN A 154 12.26 4.48 23.30
CA ASN A 154 10.89 5.01 23.44
C ASN A 154 10.78 6.48 23.00
N SER A 155 11.88 7.23 23.01
CA SER A 155 11.96 8.59 22.45
C SER A 155 12.23 8.62 20.93
N PHE A 156 12.67 7.50 20.35
CA PHE A 156 13.10 7.42 18.97
C PHE A 156 11.90 7.43 18.01
N ASN A 157 11.85 8.43 17.13
CA ASN A 157 10.85 8.58 16.08
C ASN A 157 11.54 8.80 14.75
N ALA A 158 11.87 7.72 14.04
CA ALA A 158 12.40 7.77 12.68
C ALA A 158 11.33 7.38 11.65
N SER A 159 11.43 7.97 10.46
CA SER A 159 10.54 7.60 9.36
C SER A 159 10.70 6.12 9.00
N GLY A 160 9.58 5.41 8.85
CA GLY A 160 9.56 3.97 8.59
C GLY A 160 9.72 3.07 9.82
N VAL A 161 9.95 3.63 11.02
CA VAL A 161 10.01 2.86 12.27
C VAL A 161 8.72 3.08 13.07
N PRO A 162 8.00 2.03 13.49
CA PRO A 162 6.83 2.16 14.36
C PRO A 162 7.19 2.80 15.71
N LYS A 163 6.25 3.54 16.30
CA LYS A 163 6.44 4.05 17.67
C LYS A 163 6.57 2.89 18.65
N HIS A 164 7.53 2.98 19.56
CA HIS A 164 7.74 2.01 20.65
C HIS A 164 6.80 2.24 21.85
N CYS A 165 5.59 2.73 21.59
CA CYS A 165 4.57 3.01 22.61
C CYS A 165 3.19 2.62 22.07
N LEU A 166 2.44 1.87 22.87
CA LEU A 166 1.08 1.44 22.59
C LEU A 166 0.13 2.06 23.62
N LYS A 167 -0.87 2.83 23.15
CA LYS A 167 -1.92 3.39 24.00
C LYS A 167 -3.21 2.62 23.80
N LEU A 168 -3.81 2.17 24.88
CA LEU A 168 -5.01 1.34 24.87
C LEU A 168 -6.09 1.91 25.79
N LYS A 169 -7.35 1.74 25.39
CA LYS A 169 -8.53 1.95 26.23
C LYS A 169 -9.43 0.75 26.14
N ARG A 170 -10.30 0.60 27.14
CA ARG A 170 -11.37 -0.40 27.09
C ARG A 170 -12.41 0.03 26.04
N GLY A 171 -12.56 -0.76 24.99
CA GLY A 171 -13.64 -0.64 24.00
C GLY A 171 -14.85 -1.48 24.35
#